data_AF-A0A0S4LQY2-F1
#
_entry.id   AF-A0A0S4LQY2-F1
#
_cell.length_a   1.000
_cell.length_b   1.000
_cell.length_c   1.000
_cell.angle_alpha   90.00
_cell.angle_beta   90.00
_cell.angle_gamma   90.00
#
_symmetry.space_group_name_H-M   'P 1'
#
loop_
_entity.id
_entity.type
_entity.pdbx_description
1 polymer ?
#
loop_
_entity_poly.entity_id
_entity_poly.type
_entity_poly.pdbx_seq_one_letter_code
_entity_poly.pdbx_strand_id
1 'polypeptide(L)'
;MSDRHGAGRILTVRHQPTPYSLKKLWNCDLPNRYAPSRPVPMLYEVITDGGGTTWASRVLGAVVEETVSMGPADGERNGSITRILVDDHRRLERLLESAIDRGGRVERKSYDGFRAGLLRHIGIEEKILLPAAQRQRGGEPLPIAAKLRLDHGAIAALLMPTPTFGVLATLRSVLEKHNLLEEGPEGLYHTCDTVLGEEIDQLVIRLRAAPEVTVLPCSDTPAVLGAVRRAVERAGFELPSDFPG
;
A
#
# COMPACT_ATOMS: atom_id res chain seq x y z
N MET A 1 -43.59 -55.71 33.45
CA MET A 1 -44.01 -55.69 32.04
C MET A 1 -44.04 -54.25 31.57
N SER A 2 -43.15 -53.95 30.62
CA SER A 2 -43.19 -52.87 29.62
C SER A 2 -43.11 -51.40 30.06
N ASP A 3 -41.87 -50.91 30.03
CA ASP A 3 -41.40 -49.77 29.24
C ASP A 3 -42.42 -49.00 28.38
N ARG A 4 -42.43 -47.66 28.51
CA ARG A 4 -42.46 -46.74 27.35
C ARG A 4 -41.61 -45.50 27.60
N HIS A 5 -40.60 -45.38 26.75
CA HIS A 5 -39.72 -44.24 26.56
C HIS A 5 -40.48 -43.03 25.98
N GLY A 6 -40.22 -41.83 26.52
CA GLY A 6 -40.60 -40.54 25.95
C GLY A 6 -39.34 -39.75 25.60
N ALA A 7 -39.09 -39.61 24.30
CA ALA A 7 -37.86 -39.09 23.71
C ALA A 7 -37.59 -37.61 24.04
N GLY A 8 -36.37 -37.33 24.53
CA GLY A 8 -35.81 -35.99 24.60
C GLY A 8 -35.45 -35.48 23.19
N ARG A 9 -36.07 -34.37 22.77
CA ARG A 9 -35.69 -33.64 21.56
C ARG A 9 -34.39 -32.87 21.84
N ILE A 10 -33.27 -33.37 21.32
CA ILE A 10 -32.03 -32.60 21.21
C ILE A 10 -32.21 -31.61 20.04
N LEU A 11 -32.39 -30.33 20.38
CA LEU A 11 -32.28 -29.23 19.41
C LEU A 11 -30.82 -29.14 18.96
N THR A 12 -30.53 -29.69 17.80
CA THR A 12 -29.26 -29.45 17.10
C THR A 12 -29.29 -28.01 16.59
N VAL A 13 -28.61 -27.12 17.32
CA VAL A 13 -28.31 -25.76 16.85
C VAL A 13 -27.38 -25.89 15.65
N ARG A 14 -27.93 -25.84 14.43
CA ARG A 14 -27.12 -25.62 13.22
C ARG A 14 -26.60 -24.19 13.28
N HIS A 15 -25.31 -24.05 13.59
CA HIS A 15 -24.58 -22.80 13.46
C HIS A 15 -24.58 -22.42 11.97
N GLN A 16 -25.43 -21.46 11.58
CA GLN A 16 -25.30 -20.81 10.28
C GLN A 16 -24.05 -19.92 10.35
N PRO A 17 -23.09 -20.02 9.41
CA PRO A 17 -22.00 -19.07 9.33
C PRO A 17 -22.61 -17.70 9.03
N THR A 18 -22.36 -16.75 9.92
CA THR A 18 -22.78 -15.35 9.74
C THR A 18 -22.06 -14.77 8.51
N PRO A 19 -22.73 -13.92 7.71
CA PRO A 19 -22.10 -13.30 6.56
C PRO A 19 -20.93 -12.43 7.03
N TYR A 20 -19.76 -12.68 6.44
CA TYR A 20 -18.53 -11.91 6.67
C TYR A 20 -18.83 -10.41 6.49
N SER A 21 -18.84 -9.67 7.59
CA SER A 21 -18.93 -8.21 7.54
C SER A 21 -17.64 -7.67 6.94
N LEU A 22 -17.76 -6.91 5.84
CA LEU A 22 -16.68 -6.21 5.14
C LEU A 22 -15.77 -5.39 6.08
N LYS A 23 -16.28 -4.99 7.26
CA LYS A 23 -15.49 -4.32 8.30
C LYS A 23 -14.29 -5.15 8.79
N LYS A 24 -14.36 -6.49 8.77
CA LYS A 24 -13.26 -7.34 9.26
C LYS A 24 -12.12 -7.51 8.26
N LEU A 25 -12.37 -7.32 6.96
CA LEU A 25 -11.33 -7.46 5.94
C LEU A 25 -10.49 -6.18 5.76
N TRP A 26 -11.01 -5.03 6.20
CA TRP A 26 -10.39 -3.73 5.96
C TRP A 26 -10.68 -2.73 7.09
N ASN A 27 -10.31 -3.10 8.33
CA ASN A 27 -10.59 -2.26 9.50
C ASN A 27 -9.76 -0.96 9.44
N CYS A 28 -10.30 0.09 8.80
CA CYS A 28 -9.80 1.47 8.84
C CYS A 28 -10.20 2.22 10.12
N ASP A 29 -10.90 1.58 11.05
CA ASP A 29 -11.21 2.14 12.37
C ASP A 29 -10.18 1.64 13.41
N LEU A 30 -9.03 2.30 13.49
CA LEU A 30 -8.23 2.32 14.73
C LEU A 30 -8.64 3.58 15.52
N PRO A 31 -9.05 3.47 16.79
CA PRO A 31 -9.20 4.64 17.63
C PRO A 31 -7.83 5.28 17.83
N ASN A 32 -7.74 6.57 17.49
CA ASN A 32 -6.65 7.44 17.90
C ASN A 32 -6.44 7.34 19.42
N ARG A 33 -5.44 6.56 19.84
CA ARG A 33 -4.93 6.54 21.21
C ARG A 33 -3.44 6.77 21.19
N TYR A 34 -3.01 7.95 20.75
CA TYR A 34 -1.74 8.52 21.20
C TYR A 34 -1.91 10.02 21.34
N ALA A 35 -2.32 10.44 22.55
CA ALA A 35 -2.05 11.77 23.05
C ALA A 35 -0.74 11.72 23.89
N PRO A 36 0.09 12.77 23.85
CA PRO A 36 1.49 12.71 24.27
C PRO A 36 1.65 12.72 25.79
N SER A 37 2.33 11.70 26.32
CA SER A 37 2.97 11.80 27.64
C SER A 37 4.35 12.47 27.50
N ARG A 38 4.58 13.44 28.39
CA ARG A 38 5.74 14.33 28.59
C ARG A 38 7.14 13.70 28.44
N PRO A 39 8.19 14.53 28.18
CA PRO A 39 9.50 14.08 27.74
C PRO A 39 10.35 13.48 28.87
N VAL A 40 11.15 12.48 28.52
CA VAL A 40 12.24 11.93 29.34
C VAL A 40 13.57 12.40 28.73
N PRO A 41 14.57 12.85 29.51
CA PRO A 41 15.78 13.47 28.96
C PRO A 41 16.75 12.45 28.35
N MET A 42 17.31 12.83 27.20
CA MET A 42 18.43 12.18 26.52
C MET A 42 19.75 12.48 27.25
N LEU A 43 20.47 11.45 27.67
CA LEU A 43 21.91 11.51 27.94
C LEU A 43 22.60 10.74 26.80
N TYR A 44 23.38 11.45 25.98
CA TYR A 44 24.32 10.83 25.05
C TYR A 44 25.70 10.82 25.71
N GLU A 45 26.35 9.67 25.68
CA GLU A 45 27.76 9.53 25.99
C GLU A 45 28.51 9.38 24.66
N VAL A 46 29.39 10.35 24.39
CA VAL A 46 30.28 10.36 23.22
C VAL A 46 31.52 9.57 23.59
N ILE A 47 31.75 8.44 22.92
CA ILE A 47 33.02 7.72 22.97
C ILE A 47 33.81 8.12 21.72
N THR A 48 34.78 9.00 21.91
CA THR A 48 35.90 9.16 20.96
C THR A 48 37.06 8.35 21.50
N ASP A 49 37.55 7.38 20.73
CA ASP A 49 38.89 6.84 20.94
C ASP A 49 39.76 7.09 19.70
N GLY A 50 40.96 7.57 19.97
CA GLY A 50 41.81 8.28 19.04
C GLY A 50 42.65 7.40 18.11
N GLY A 51 43.17 8.06 17.07
CA GLY A 51 44.18 7.55 16.14
C GLY A 51 43.94 8.12 14.74
N GLY A 52 44.20 9.41 14.50
CA GLY A 52 45.50 9.89 13.97
C GLY A 52 45.54 9.69 12.44
N THR A 53 45.66 10.71 11.59
CA THR A 53 46.93 11.45 11.45
C THR A 53 46.68 12.80 10.74
N THR A 54 46.92 13.90 11.44
CA THR A 54 47.16 15.23 10.83
C THR A 54 48.61 15.61 11.10
N TRP A 55 49.42 15.72 10.05
CA TRP A 55 50.75 16.34 10.13
C TRP A 55 50.60 17.84 9.89
N ALA A 56 50.96 18.65 10.88
CA ALA A 56 51.13 20.09 10.69
C ALA A 56 52.62 20.40 10.54
N SER A 57 52.97 21.13 9.48
CA SER A 57 54.22 21.88 9.40
C SER A 57 53.87 23.31 8.96
N ARG A 58 54.38 24.28 9.73
CA ARG A 58 54.17 25.70 9.48
C ARG A 58 55.46 26.27 8.90
N VAL A 59 55.44 26.71 7.64
CA VAL A 59 56.40 27.66 7.09
C VAL A 59 55.64 28.66 6.22
N LEU A 60 56.03 29.93 6.35
CA LEU A 60 55.52 31.13 5.69
C LEU A 60 55.40 31.01 4.15
N GLY A 61 54.35 31.60 3.59
CA GLY A 61 54.27 31.90 2.15
C GLY A 61 52.95 31.46 1.53
N ALA A 62 52.31 32.39 0.80
CA ALA A 62 51.03 32.21 0.15
C ALA A 62 50.99 30.99 -0.80
N VAL A 63 49.92 30.20 -0.72
CA VAL A 63 49.43 29.38 -1.83
C VAL A 63 47.90 29.44 -1.81
N VAL A 64 47.33 29.87 -2.94
CA VAL A 64 45.91 29.74 -3.23
C VAL A 64 45.69 28.29 -3.63
N GLU A 65 45.07 27.49 -2.76
CA GLU A 65 44.61 26.15 -3.13
C GLU A 65 43.12 26.21 -3.48
N GLU A 66 42.86 26.14 -4.78
CA GLU A 66 41.53 25.86 -5.32
C GLU A 66 41.17 24.41 -4.95
N THR A 67 40.40 24.27 -3.87
CA THR A 67 39.81 22.99 -3.50
C THR A 67 38.62 22.72 -4.42
N VAL A 68 38.86 21.97 -5.48
CA VAL A 68 37.77 21.27 -6.16
C VAL A 68 37.21 20.25 -5.17
N SER A 69 36.10 20.63 -4.54
CA SER A 69 35.26 19.71 -3.79
C SER A 69 34.66 18.71 -4.78
N MET A 70 35.39 17.62 -5.02
CA MET A 70 34.74 16.37 -5.40
C MET A 70 33.99 15.92 -4.17
N GLY A 71 32.73 16.36 -4.07
CA GLY A 71 31.75 15.77 -3.17
C GLY A 71 31.74 14.25 -3.33
N PRO A 72 31.25 13.51 -2.32
CA PRO A 72 31.23 12.06 -2.40
C PRO A 72 30.56 11.67 -3.71
N ALA A 73 31.31 10.92 -4.53
CA ALA A 73 30.80 10.30 -5.75
C ALA A 73 29.43 9.71 -5.45
N ASP A 74 28.46 9.97 -6.34
CA ASP A 74 27.09 9.50 -6.27
C ASP A 74 27.06 8.02 -5.89
N GLY A 75 27.04 7.75 -4.58
CA GLY A 75 26.69 6.47 -4.05
C GLY A 75 25.28 6.22 -4.53
N GLU A 76 25.09 5.15 -5.29
CA GLU A 76 23.79 4.72 -5.79
C GLU A 76 22.76 4.85 -4.66
N ARG A 77 22.03 5.96 -4.63
CA ARG A 77 20.88 6.13 -3.75
C ARG A 77 19.99 4.94 -4.05
N ASN A 78 19.68 4.18 -3.02
CA ASN A 78 19.19 2.82 -3.14
C ASN A 78 17.73 2.83 -3.63
N GLY A 79 17.50 3.21 -4.89
CA GLY A 79 16.20 3.39 -5.56
C GLY A 79 15.34 4.55 -5.01
N SER A 80 14.86 5.45 -5.88
CA SER A 80 13.79 6.38 -5.48
C SER A 80 12.46 5.62 -5.26
N ILE A 81 11.59 6.15 -4.41
CA ILE A 81 10.25 5.62 -4.16
C ILE A 81 9.47 5.56 -5.47
N THR A 82 9.56 6.64 -6.27
CA THR A 82 8.97 6.70 -7.61
C THR A 82 9.41 5.53 -8.46
N ARG A 83 10.71 5.27 -8.57
CA ARG A 83 11.18 4.15 -9.39
C ARG A 83 10.60 2.81 -8.93
N ILE A 84 10.65 2.54 -7.62
CA ILE A 84 10.22 1.25 -7.07
C ILE A 84 8.73 1.01 -7.29
N LEU A 85 7.89 2.01 -7.02
CA LEU A 85 6.44 1.85 -7.08
C LEU A 85 5.91 1.93 -8.52
N VAL A 86 6.53 2.73 -9.39
CA VAL A 86 6.24 2.70 -10.84
C VAL A 86 6.63 1.34 -11.44
N ASP A 87 7.80 0.79 -11.08
CA ASP A 87 8.20 -0.55 -11.53
C ASP A 87 7.21 -1.62 -11.04
N ASP A 88 6.67 -1.45 -9.82
CA ASP A 88 5.61 -2.28 -9.24
C ASP A 88 4.30 -2.20 -10.06
N HIS A 89 3.86 -0.99 -10.42
CA HIS A 89 2.73 -0.78 -11.33
C HIS A 89 2.93 -1.48 -12.66
N ARG A 90 4.10 -1.33 -13.29
CA ARG A 90 4.39 -2.00 -14.57
C ARG A 90 4.37 -3.52 -14.43
N ARG A 91 4.80 -4.08 -13.29
CA ARG A 91 4.66 -5.52 -13.01
C ARG A 91 3.19 -5.92 -12.90
N LEU A 92 2.38 -5.15 -12.18
CA LEU A 92 0.96 -5.44 -11.99
C LEU A 92 0.17 -5.35 -13.29
N GLU A 93 0.45 -4.36 -14.14
CA GLU A 93 -0.13 -4.25 -15.48
C GLU A 93 0.12 -5.52 -16.30
N ARG A 94 1.37 -6.00 -16.34
CA ARG A 94 1.71 -7.25 -17.06
C ARG A 94 0.97 -8.47 -16.52
N LEU A 95 0.75 -8.55 -15.21
CA LEU A 95 -0.03 -9.65 -14.62
C LEU A 95 -1.51 -9.55 -15.01
N LEU A 96 -2.08 -8.35 -15.01
CA LEU A 96 -3.46 -8.12 -15.42
C LEU A 96 -3.68 -8.38 -16.92
N GLU A 97 -2.73 -7.98 -17.77
CA GLU A 97 -2.74 -8.29 -19.20
C GLU A 97 -2.66 -9.80 -19.44
N SER A 98 -1.75 -10.49 -18.74
CA SER A 98 -1.58 -11.95 -18.85
C SER A 98 -2.77 -12.74 -18.30
N ALA A 99 -3.57 -12.12 -17.42
CA ALA A 99 -4.76 -12.73 -16.85
C ALA A 99 -5.91 -12.86 -17.85
N ILE A 100 -5.87 -12.22 -19.02
CA ILE A 100 -6.94 -12.29 -20.03
C ILE A 100 -6.39 -12.97 -21.28
N ASP A 101 -6.89 -14.16 -21.61
CA ASP A 101 -6.49 -14.84 -22.85
C ASP A 101 -7.14 -14.22 -24.10
N ARG A 102 -6.70 -14.63 -25.30
CA ARG A 102 -7.25 -14.13 -26.58
C ARG A 102 -8.73 -14.48 -26.81
N GLY A 103 -9.25 -15.48 -26.10
CA GLY A 103 -10.67 -15.84 -26.08
C GLY A 103 -11.45 -15.13 -24.98
N GLY A 104 -10.79 -14.25 -24.22
CA GLY A 104 -11.35 -13.48 -23.13
C GLY A 104 -11.68 -14.31 -21.87
N ARG A 105 -11.10 -15.51 -21.72
CA ARG A 105 -11.17 -16.24 -20.45
C ARG A 105 -10.12 -15.70 -19.50
N VAL A 106 -10.47 -15.69 -18.22
CA VAL A 106 -9.53 -15.25 -17.18
C VAL A 106 -8.63 -16.41 -16.75
N GLU A 107 -7.32 -16.24 -16.95
CA GLU A 107 -6.30 -17.14 -16.42
C GLU A 107 -6.14 -16.89 -14.92
N ARG A 108 -6.55 -17.89 -14.14
CA ARG A 108 -6.75 -17.75 -12.69
C ARG A 108 -5.46 -17.46 -11.93
N LYS A 109 -4.35 -18.09 -12.30
CA LYS A 109 -3.07 -17.93 -11.59
C LYS A 109 -2.53 -16.52 -11.72
N SER A 110 -2.55 -15.97 -12.93
CA SER A 110 -2.12 -14.60 -13.23
C SER A 110 -3.04 -13.59 -12.56
N TYR A 111 -4.36 -13.82 -12.58
CA TYR A 111 -5.30 -12.94 -11.89
C TYR A 111 -5.14 -12.96 -10.36
N ASP A 112 -4.99 -14.14 -9.74
CA ASP A 112 -4.77 -14.22 -8.30
C ASP A 112 -3.42 -13.62 -7.90
N GLY A 113 -2.39 -13.76 -8.73
CA GLY A 113 -1.10 -13.08 -8.56
C GLY A 113 -1.21 -11.55 -8.67
N PHE A 114 -1.99 -11.05 -9.62
CA PHE A 114 -2.32 -9.63 -9.74
C PHE A 114 -3.07 -9.11 -8.51
N ARG A 115 -4.12 -9.81 -8.05
CA ARG A 115 -4.90 -9.42 -6.85
C ARG A 115 -4.01 -9.34 -5.60
N ALA A 116 -3.19 -10.37 -5.38
CA ALA A 116 -2.28 -10.41 -4.24
C ALA A 116 -1.25 -9.28 -4.31
N GLY A 117 -0.64 -9.08 -5.47
CA GLY A 117 0.34 -8.02 -5.70
C GLY A 117 -0.26 -6.63 -5.53
N LEU A 118 -1.46 -6.37 -6.04
CA LEU A 118 -2.12 -5.06 -5.95
C LEU A 118 -2.58 -4.76 -4.52
N LEU A 119 -3.10 -5.74 -3.78
CA LEU A 119 -3.42 -5.55 -2.36
C LEU A 119 -2.17 -5.33 -1.50
N ARG A 120 -1.05 -5.98 -1.85
CA ARG A 120 0.25 -5.71 -1.24
C ARG A 120 0.70 -4.28 -1.54
N HIS A 121 0.58 -3.83 -2.78
CA HIS A 121 0.91 -2.48 -3.22
C HIS A 121 0.14 -1.42 -2.42
N ILE A 122 -1.19 -1.50 -2.42
CA ILE A 122 -2.05 -0.60 -1.64
C ILE A 122 -1.66 -0.66 -0.15
N GLY A 123 -1.36 -1.85 0.36
CA GLY A 123 -0.90 -2.05 1.74
C GLY A 123 0.40 -1.33 2.05
N ILE A 124 1.36 -1.30 1.11
CA ILE A 124 2.60 -0.55 1.22
C ILE A 124 2.31 0.95 1.35
N GLU A 125 1.45 1.48 0.48
CA GLU A 125 1.15 2.90 0.47
C GLU A 125 0.41 3.34 1.74
N GLU A 126 -0.65 2.63 2.11
CA GLU A 126 -1.49 2.96 3.26
C GLU A 126 -0.79 2.78 4.61
N LYS A 127 0.08 1.76 4.73
CA LYS A 127 0.66 1.38 6.02
C LYS A 127 2.10 1.85 6.20
N ILE A 128 2.80 2.13 5.11
CA ILE A 128 4.22 2.47 5.16
C ILE A 128 4.45 3.89 4.61
N LEU A 129 4.08 4.14 3.35
CA LEU A 129 4.44 5.37 2.65
C LEU A 129 3.67 6.60 3.16
N LEU A 130 2.33 6.57 3.11
CA LEU A 130 1.49 7.69 3.54
C LEU A 130 1.71 8.05 5.02
N PRO A 131 1.81 7.08 5.96
CA PRO A 131 2.15 7.39 7.34
C PRO A 131 3.55 7.98 7.50
N ALA A 132 4.53 7.58 6.68
CA ALA A 132 5.87 8.17 6.72
C ALA A 132 5.85 9.62 6.26
N ALA A 133 5.22 9.92 5.12
CA ALA A 133 5.08 11.29 4.64
C ALA A 133 4.31 12.17 5.64
N GLN A 134 3.26 11.64 6.27
CA GLN A 134 2.51 12.34 7.31
C GLN A 134 3.38 12.69 8.53
N ARG A 135 4.25 11.78 8.99
CA ARG A 135 5.17 12.05 10.10
C ARG A 135 6.15 13.16 9.76
N GLN A 136 6.71 13.16 8.55
CA GLN A 136 7.60 14.23 8.08
C GLN A 136 6.90 15.58 7.99
N ARG A 137 5.58 15.58 7.78
CA ARG A 137 4.74 16.78 7.75
C ARG A 137 4.15 17.16 9.11
N GLY A 138 4.81 16.79 10.21
CA GLY A 138 4.37 17.15 11.56
C GLY A 138 3.03 16.55 11.97
N GLY A 139 2.62 15.44 11.35
CA GLY A 139 1.34 14.79 11.60
C GLY A 139 0.23 15.16 10.61
N GLU A 140 0.45 16.11 9.70
CA GLU A 140 -0.54 16.47 8.69
C GLU A 140 -0.54 15.49 7.50
N PRO A 141 -1.70 14.97 7.07
CA PRO A 141 -1.79 14.07 5.92
C PRO A 141 -1.58 14.83 4.60
N LEU A 142 -0.97 14.19 3.60
CA LEU A 142 -0.85 14.77 2.26
C LEU A 142 -2.26 15.09 1.70
N PRO A 143 -2.49 16.24 1.05
CA PRO A 143 -3.81 16.60 0.53
C PRO A 143 -4.44 15.52 -0.37
N ILE A 144 -3.61 14.84 -1.18
CA ILE A 144 -4.05 13.78 -2.09
C ILE A 144 -4.47 12.48 -1.37
N ALA A 145 -4.04 12.28 -0.13
CA ALA A 145 -4.18 11.01 0.57
C ALA A 145 -5.64 10.63 0.89
N ALA A 146 -6.55 11.60 0.96
CA ALA A 146 -7.98 11.32 1.12
C ALA A 146 -8.58 10.72 -0.16
N LYS A 147 -8.19 11.24 -1.34
CA LYS A 147 -8.64 10.72 -2.64
C LYS A 147 -8.08 9.31 -2.89
N LEU A 148 -6.78 9.11 -2.63
CA LEU A 148 -6.15 7.79 -2.77
C LEU A 148 -6.85 6.73 -1.93
N ARG A 149 -7.23 7.04 -0.68
CA ARG A 149 -7.98 6.12 0.18
C ARG A 149 -9.34 5.72 -0.37
N LEU A 150 -10.03 6.66 -1.03
CA LEU A 150 -11.29 6.34 -1.71
C LEU A 150 -11.02 5.40 -2.90
N ASP A 151 -9.98 5.66 -3.67
CA ASP A 151 -9.59 4.86 -4.84
C ASP A 151 -9.17 3.46 -4.43
N HIS A 152 -8.30 3.34 -3.43
CA HIS A 152 -7.91 2.07 -2.81
C HIS A 152 -9.12 1.27 -2.34
N GLY A 153 -10.10 1.93 -1.72
CA GLY A 153 -11.35 1.28 -1.30
C GLY A 153 -12.17 0.75 -2.48
N ALA A 154 -12.25 1.51 -3.58
CA ALA A 154 -12.94 1.08 -4.80
C ALA A 154 -12.19 -0.07 -5.50
N ILE A 155 -10.87 0.05 -5.65
CA ILE A 155 -9.99 -0.97 -6.23
C ILE A 155 -10.11 -2.27 -5.42
N ALA A 156 -9.91 -2.23 -4.10
CA ALA A 156 -10.00 -3.41 -3.25
C ALA A 156 -11.38 -4.07 -3.33
N ALA A 157 -12.46 -3.29 -3.44
CA ALA A 157 -13.80 -3.83 -3.64
C ALA A 157 -13.94 -4.54 -4.99
N LEU A 158 -13.41 -3.96 -6.08
CA LEU A 158 -13.43 -4.55 -7.43
C LEU A 158 -12.63 -5.86 -7.52
N LEU A 159 -11.70 -6.13 -6.59
CA LEU A 159 -10.97 -7.40 -6.51
C LEU A 159 -11.75 -8.53 -5.79
N MET A 160 -12.94 -8.24 -5.25
CA MET A 160 -13.77 -9.22 -4.53
C MET A 160 -14.66 -10.10 -5.44
N PRO A 161 -15.37 -9.58 -6.45
CA PRO A 161 -16.19 -10.41 -7.33
C PRO A 161 -15.35 -11.25 -8.29
N THR A 162 -16.01 -12.19 -8.97
CA THR A 162 -15.43 -12.93 -10.09
C THR A 162 -15.04 -11.95 -11.20
N PRO A 163 -13.86 -12.09 -11.82
CA PRO A 163 -13.37 -11.18 -12.87
C PRO A 163 -14.15 -11.35 -14.18
N THR A 164 -15.30 -10.69 -14.27
CA THR A 164 -16.02 -10.52 -15.55
C THR A 164 -15.39 -9.39 -16.36
N PHE A 165 -15.69 -9.31 -17.66
CA PHE A 165 -15.22 -8.20 -18.49
C PHE A 165 -15.61 -6.83 -17.92
N GLY A 166 -16.85 -6.67 -17.44
CA GLY A 166 -17.31 -5.42 -16.83
C GLY A 166 -16.51 -5.05 -15.57
N VAL A 167 -16.20 -6.04 -14.71
CA VAL A 167 -15.34 -5.84 -13.54
C VAL A 167 -13.93 -5.42 -13.95
N LEU A 168 -13.32 -6.13 -14.89
CA LEU A 168 -11.95 -5.85 -15.34
C LEU A 168 -11.84 -4.51 -16.08
N ALA A 169 -12.82 -4.16 -16.91
CA ALA A 169 -12.88 -2.88 -17.59
C ALA A 169 -13.01 -1.71 -16.59
N THR A 170 -13.90 -1.86 -15.60
CA THR A 170 -14.03 -0.87 -14.51
C THR A 170 -12.72 -0.74 -13.75
N LEU A 171 -12.11 -1.86 -13.36
CA LEU A 171 -10.85 -1.87 -12.62
C LEU A 171 -9.73 -1.17 -13.39
N ARG A 172 -9.60 -1.43 -14.70
CA ARG A 172 -8.63 -0.73 -15.56
C ARG A 172 -8.87 0.77 -15.60
N SER A 173 -10.12 1.19 -15.76
CA SER A 173 -10.46 2.63 -15.79
C SER A 173 -10.16 3.32 -14.45
N VAL A 174 -10.39 2.64 -13.33
CA VAL A 174 -10.05 3.15 -12.00
C VAL A 174 -8.53 3.25 -11.85
N LEU A 175 -7.79 2.19 -12.18
CA LEU A 175 -6.32 2.15 -12.10
C LEU A 175 -5.67 3.20 -12.99
N GLU A 176 -6.16 3.43 -14.20
CA GLU A 176 -5.62 4.47 -15.09
C GLU A 176 -5.66 5.86 -14.43
N LYS A 177 -6.80 6.26 -13.86
CA LYS A 177 -6.93 7.56 -13.19
C LYS A 177 -6.17 7.61 -11.87
N HIS A 178 -6.13 6.49 -11.14
CA HIS A 178 -5.43 6.36 -9.88
C HIS A 178 -3.91 6.49 -10.07
N ASN A 179 -3.34 5.77 -11.03
CA ASN A 179 -1.91 5.83 -11.35
C ASN A 179 -1.47 7.26 -11.74
N LEU A 180 -2.33 8.05 -12.40
CA LEU A 180 -2.01 9.46 -12.71
C LEU A 180 -1.84 10.32 -11.45
N LEU A 181 -2.60 10.04 -10.39
CA LEU A 181 -2.46 10.72 -9.10
C LEU A 181 -1.16 10.35 -8.39
N GLU A 182 -0.63 9.16 -8.65
CA GLU A 182 0.54 8.63 -7.96
C GLU A 182 1.85 8.91 -8.71
N GLU A 183 1.85 8.63 -10.02
CA GLU A 183 3.00 8.72 -10.91
C GLU A 183 3.20 10.11 -11.53
N GLY A 184 2.21 11.01 -11.43
CA GLY A 184 2.30 12.36 -11.98
C GLY A 184 3.48 13.18 -11.43
N PRO A 185 3.88 14.27 -12.10
CA PRO A 185 4.99 15.12 -11.64
C PRO A 185 4.72 15.75 -10.26
N GLU A 186 3.46 16.03 -9.94
CA GLU A 186 3.01 16.46 -8.60
C GLU A 186 2.30 15.33 -7.85
N GLY A 187 2.55 14.08 -8.27
CA GLY A 187 1.91 12.88 -7.75
C GLY A 187 2.48 12.45 -6.41
N LEU A 188 1.85 11.42 -5.84
CA LEU A 188 2.25 10.84 -4.56
C LEU A 188 3.76 10.54 -4.50
N TYR A 189 4.28 9.85 -5.51
CA TYR A 189 5.64 9.30 -5.41
C TYR A 189 6.71 10.37 -5.47
N HIS A 190 6.57 11.34 -6.39
CA HIS A 190 7.47 12.47 -6.46
C HIS A 190 7.43 13.31 -5.18
N THR A 191 6.23 13.56 -4.65
CA THR A 191 6.05 14.26 -3.38
C THR A 191 6.76 13.53 -2.25
N CYS A 192 6.64 12.20 -2.19
CA CYS A 192 7.30 11.39 -1.19
C CYS A 192 8.83 11.38 -1.32
N ASP A 193 9.37 11.30 -2.54
CA ASP A 193 10.82 11.42 -2.79
C ASP A 193 11.36 12.78 -2.30
N THR A 194 10.55 13.83 -2.33
CA THR A 194 10.94 15.16 -1.84
C THR A 194 10.81 15.29 -0.32
N VAL A 195 9.69 14.85 0.24
CA VAL A 195 9.36 15.03 1.67
C VAL A 195 10.19 14.11 2.57
N LEU A 196 10.55 12.92 2.11
CA LEU A 196 11.19 11.91 2.97
C LEU A 196 12.71 12.03 3.04
N GLY A 197 13.35 12.75 2.11
CA GLY A 197 14.76 13.12 2.16
C GLY A 197 15.68 11.99 2.64
N GLU A 198 16.29 12.18 3.81
CA GLU A 198 17.27 11.25 4.41
C GLU A 198 16.66 9.91 4.90
N GLU A 199 15.34 9.82 5.11
CA GLU A 199 14.68 8.56 5.52
C GLU A 199 14.39 7.61 4.36
N ILE A 200 14.66 8.02 3.11
CA ILE A 200 14.30 7.26 1.91
C ILE A 200 14.92 5.87 1.92
N ASP A 201 16.21 5.72 2.22
CA ASP A 201 16.87 4.41 2.15
C ASP A 201 16.25 3.39 3.12
N GLN A 202 15.97 3.82 4.36
CA GLN A 202 15.33 2.97 5.36
C GLN A 202 13.86 2.68 5.00
N LEU A 203 13.18 3.62 4.36
CA LEU A 203 11.84 3.39 3.85
C LEU A 203 11.85 2.37 2.72
N VAL A 204 12.75 2.50 1.75
CA VAL A 204 12.90 1.57 0.62
C VAL A 204 13.09 0.13 1.10
N ILE A 205 13.94 -0.08 2.12
CA ILE A 205 14.11 -1.41 2.73
C ILE A 205 12.75 -1.95 3.22
N ARG A 206 11.94 -1.12 3.87
CA ARG A 206 10.59 -1.51 4.33
C ARG A 206 9.61 -1.75 3.19
N LEU A 207 9.63 -0.94 2.13
CA LEU A 207 8.77 -1.15 0.94
C LEU A 207 9.07 -2.52 0.30
N ARG A 208 10.35 -2.85 0.16
CA ARG A 208 10.80 -4.15 -0.39
C ARG A 208 10.45 -5.32 0.53
N ALA A 209 10.60 -5.14 1.84
CA ALA A 209 10.29 -6.16 2.84
C ALA A 209 8.79 -6.31 3.17
N ALA A 210 7.90 -5.52 2.56
CA ALA A 210 6.48 -5.63 2.82
C ALA A 210 5.96 -7.04 2.49
N PRO A 211 5.17 -7.67 3.38
CA PRO A 211 4.81 -9.07 3.26
C PRO A 211 3.87 -9.33 2.10
N GLU A 212 3.96 -10.54 1.55
CA GLU A 212 2.99 -11.04 0.58
C GLU A 212 1.58 -11.14 1.19
N VAL A 213 0.56 -10.96 0.34
CA VAL A 213 -0.85 -10.98 0.75
C VAL A 213 -1.53 -12.23 0.21
N THR A 214 -2.17 -12.99 1.10
CA THR A 214 -3.06 -14.09 0.70
C THR A 214 -4.43 -13.54 0.33
N VAL A 215 -4.90 -13.87 -0.88
CA VAL A 215 -6.24 -13.48 -1.35
C VAL A 215 -7.27 -14.55 -1.03
N LEU A 216 -8.45 -14.11 -0.59
CA LEU A 216 -9.60 -14.99 -0.45
C LEU A 216 -10.23 -15.30 -1.82
N PRO A 217 -10.99 -16.41 -1.94
CA PRO A 217 -11.79 -16.69 -3.12
C PRO A 217 -12.74 -15.53 -3.46
N CYS A 218 -13.00 -15.32 -4.74
CA CYS A 218 -14.00 -14.36 -5.21
C CYS A 218 -15.39 -14.69 -4.68
N SER A 219 -16.24 -13.66 -4.56
CA SER A 219 -17.62 -13.78 -4.10
C SER A 219 -18.55 -12.86 -4.86
N ASP A 220 -19.58 -13.42 -5.49
CA ASP A 220 -20.59 -12.70 -6.27
C ASP A 220 -21.91 -12.52 -5.52
N THR A 221 -21.87 -12.60 -4.18
CA THR A 221 -23.08 -12.38 -3.38
C THR A 221 -23.63 -10.96 -3.59
N PRO A 222 -24.96 -10.75 -3.55
CA PRO A 222 -25.54 -9.41 -3.70
C PRO A 222 -24.97 -8.37 -2.73
N ALA A 223 -24.59 -8.80 -1.52
CA ALA A 223 -23.95 -7.94 -0.54
C ALA A 223 -22.56 -7.43 -1.02
N VAL A 224 -21.75 -8.29 -1.63
CA VAL A 224 -20.46 -7.92 -2.22
C VAL A 224 -20.67 -6.99 -3.39
N LEU A 225 -21.52 -7.35 -4.36
CA LEU A 225 -21.78 -6.52 -5.54
C LEU A 225 -22.32 -5.13 -5.17
N GLY A 226 -23.26 -5.07 -4.21
CA GLY A 226 -23.74 -3.80 -3.68
C GLY A 226 -22.66 -2.98 -2.96
N ALA A 227 -21.69 -3.63 -2.30
CA ALA A 227 -20.57 -2.94 -1.69
C ALA A 227 -19.57 -2.41 -2.73
N VAL A 228 -19.33 -3.15 -3.82
CA VAL A 228 -18.51 -2.67 -4.95
C VAL A 228 -19.12 -1.40 -5.52
N ARG A 229 -20.43 -1.42 -5.85
CA ARG A 229 -21.15 -0.26 -6.37
C ARG A 229 -20.96 0.98 -5.50
N ARG A 230 -21.25 0.88 -4.20
CA ARG A 230 -21.09 2.00 -3.27
C ARG A 230 -19.64 2.48 -3.12
N ALA A 231 -18.66 1.59 -3.23
CA ALA A 231 -17.25 1.95 -3.11
C ALA A 231 -16.77 2.72 -4.35
N VAL A 232 -17.11 2.23 -5.54
CA VAL A 232 -16.78 2.84 -6.83
C VAL A 232 -17.45 4.20 -6.98
N GLU A 233 -18.75 4.30 -6.68
CA GLU A 233 -19.49 5.57 -6.71
C GLU A 233 -18.92 6.59 -5.72
N ARG A 234 -18.61 6.18 -4.49
CA ARG A 234 -18.03 7.07 -3.46
C ARG A 234 -16.65 7.59 -3.86
N ALA A 235 -15.89 6.83 -4.63
CA ALA A 235 -14.60 7.26 -5.19
C ALA A 235 -14.74 8.16 -6.43
N GLY A 236 -15.98 8.40 -6.90
CA GLY A 236 -16.27 9.26 -8.03
C GLY A 236 -16.15 8.57 -9.39
N PHE A 237 -16.25 7.25 -9.43
CA PHE A 237 -16.24 6.45 -10.66
C PHE A 237 -17.63 5.90 -10.97
N GLU A 238 -17.85 5.62 -12.24
CA GLU A 238 -19.10 5.04 -12.73
C GLU A 238 -18.89 3.56 -13.07
N LEU A 239 -19.90 2.76 -12.75
CA LEU A 239 -19.97 1.38 -13.22
C LEU A 239 -20.68 1.33 -14.56
N PRO A 240 -20.27 0.43 -15.47
CA PRO A 240 -21.00 0.24 -16.72
C PRO A 240 -22.40 -0.32 -16.43
N SER A 241 -23.34 -0.06 -17.34
CA SER A 241 -24.75 -0.45 -17.17
C SER A 241 -24.96 -1.97 -17.05
N ASP A 242 -24.03 -2.77 -17.58
CA ASP A 242 -24.03 -4.23 -17.54
C ASP A 242 -23.18 -4.81 -16.38
N PHE A 243 -22.74 -3.97 -15.44
CA PHE A 243 -22.00 -4.45 -14.27
C PHE A 243 -22.83 -5.46 -13.45
N PRO A 244 -22.25 -6.59 -13.02
CA PRO A 244 -22.98 -7.64 -12.33
C PRO A 244 -23.63 -7.15 -11.03
N GLY A 245 -24.93 -7.44 -10.86
CA GLY A 245 -25.74 -7.05 -9.70
C GLY A 245 -26.62 -5.85 -10.01
#